data_AF-A0A662IJ04-F1
#
_entry.id   AF-A0A662IJ04-F1
#
_cell.length_a   1.000
_cell.length_b   1.000
_cell.length_c   1.000
_cell.angle_alpha   90.00
_cell.angle_beta   90.00
_cell.angle_gamma   90.00
#
_symmetry.space_group_name_H-M   'P 1'
#
loop_
_entity.id
_entity.type
_entity.pdbx_description
1 polymer ?
#
loop_
_entity_poly.entity_id
_entity_poly.type
_entity_poly.pdbx_seq_one_letter_code
_entity_poly.pdbx_strand_id
1 'polypeptide(L)'
;MPKHRKAFDWLSMALENLEEAFESFKNKRYASAVFHAELSAQKAIKALIVALGFEPGKTHRPTLVLKALIAGGLVDLKENLMRKLDEAVTYAIVLEDQGTTPRYGWETIDRIIKPSEIYSREIANALLGNAKRVYELVKELFGEIDC
;
A
#
# COMPACT_ATOMS: atom_id res chain seq x y z
N MET A 1 9.88 -19.07 -16.83
CA MET A 1 8.47 -18.64 -16.68
C MET A 1 8.38 -17.96 -15.32
N PRO A 2 7.94 -16.70 -15.19
CA PRO A 2 7.98 -16.04 -13.89
C PRO A 2 7.11 -16.84 -12.92
N LYS A 3 7.63 -17.08 -11.71
CA LYS A 3 6.97 -17.92 -10.71
C LYS A 3 5.57 -17.42 -10.38
N HIS A 4 5.22 -16.14 -10.58
CA HIS A 4 3.86 -15.68 -10.33
C HIS A 4 3.39 -14.54 -11.25
N ARG A 5 2.67 -14.87 -12.34
CA ARG A 5 1.80 -13.91 -13.06
C ARG A 5 0.89 -13.12 -12.11
N LYS A 6 0.43 -13.77 -11.03
CA LYS A 6 -0.30 -13.15 -9.92
C LYS A 6 0.44 -11.96 -9.28
N ALA A 7 1.76 -12.03 -9.13
CA ALA A 7 2.55 -10.95 -8.53
C ALA A 7 2.50 -9.69 -9.42
N PHE A 8 2.66 -9.88 -10.73
CA PHE A 8 2.48 -8.81 -11.72
C PHE A 8 1.06 -8.27 -11.74
N ASP A 9 0.04 -9.13 -11.67
CA ASP A 9 -1.36 -8.71 -11.63
C ASP A 9 -1.62 -7.83 -10.39
N TRP A 10 -1.08 -8.21 -9.21
CA TRP A 10 -1.16 -7.37 -8.01
C TRP A 10 -0.46 -6.03 -8.17
N LEU A 11 0.74 -6.01 -8.75
CA LEU A 11 1.50 -4.79 -8.98
C LEU A 11 0.82 -3.87 -10.00
N SER A 12 0.24 -4.43 -11.07
CA SER A 12 -0.55 -3.67 -12.05
C SER A 12 -1.78 -3.03 -11.41
N MET A 13 -2.54 -3.80 -10.62
CA MET A 13 -3.67 -3.24 -9.89
C MET A 13 -3.24 -2.18 -8.86
N ALA A 14 -2.04 -2.30 -8.29
CA ALA A 14 -1.49 -1.27 -7.41
C ALA A 14 -1.24 0.05 -8.18
N LEU A 15 -0.70 -0.04 -9.40
CA LEU A 15 -0.50 1.12 -10.28
C LEU A 15 -1.83 1.77 -10.67
N GLU A 16 -2.82 0.99 -11.10
CA GLU A 16 -4.16 1.50 -11.45
C GLU A 16 -4.77 2.29 -10.28
N ASN A 17 -4.61 1.79 -9.04
CA ASN A 17 -5.09 2.51 -7.85
C ASN A 17 -4.26 3.74 -7.54
N LEU A 18 -2.96 3.74 -7.83
CA LEU A 18 -2.13 4.92 -7.65
C LEU A 18 -2.55 6.03 -8.64
N GLU A 19 -2.81 5.67 -9.90
CA GLU A 19 -3.29 6.60 -10.93
C GLU A 19 -4.64 7.20 -10.54
N GLU A 20 -5.59 6.37 -10.09
CA GLU A 20 -6.88 6.84 -9.60
C GLU A 20 -6.73 7.74 -8.36
N ALA A 21 -5.79 7.44 -7.46
CA ALA A 21 -5.49 8.30 -6.31
C ALA A 21 -5.08 9.71 -6.76
N PHE A 22 -4.14 9.80 -7.71
CA PHE A 22 -3.70 11.07 -8.27
C PHE A 22 -4.81 11.80 -9.03
N GLU A 23 -5.66 11.08 -9.76
CA GLU A 23 -6.78 11.69 -10.48
C GLU A 23 -7.85 12.22 -9.52
N SER A 24 -8.22 11.45 -8.50
CA SER A 24 -9.08 11.91 -7.41
C SER A 24 -8.50 13.16 -6.71
N PHE A 25 -7.19 13.20 -6.48
CA PHE A 25 -6.52 14.37 -5.88
C PHE A 25 -6.62 15.63 -6.76
N LYS A 26 -6.35 15.51 -8.06
CA LYS A 26 -6.50 16.63 -9.02
C LYS A 26 -7.93 17.19 -9.03
N ASN A 27 -8.91 16.29 -8.92
CA ASN A 27 -10.33 16.63 -8.86
C ASN A 27 -10.80 17.09 -7.46
N LYS A 28 -9.88 17.34 -6.52
CA LYS A 28 -10.15 17.79 -5.13
C LYS A 28 -11.00 16.81 -4.31
N ARG A 29 -11.02 15.53 -4.69
CA ARG A 29 -11.73 14.45 -3.98
C ARG A 29 -10.76 13.77 -3.00
N TYR A 30 -10.33 14.51 -1.98
CA TYR A 30 -9.21 14.12 -1.11
C TYR A 30 -9.42 12.79 -0.37
N ALA A 31 -10.62 12.54 0.18
CA ALA A 31 -10.94 11.26 0.80
C ALA A 31 -10.85 10.08 -0.18
N SER A 32 -11.36 10.26 -1.40
CA SER A 32 -11.23 9.26 -2.48
C SER A 32 -9.77 9.02 -2.85
N ALA A 33 -8.99 10.09 -2.94
CA ALA A 33 -7.56 10.03 -3.23
C ALA A 33 -6.82 9.18 -2.18
N VAL A 34 -7.13 9.38 -0.89
CA VAL A 34 -6.54 8.60 0.21
C VAL A 34 -7.00 7.14 0.18
N PHE A 35 -8.28 6.87 -0.11
CA PHE A 35 -8.79 5.50 -0.25
C PHE A 35 -8.03 4.72 -1.33
N HIS A 36 -7.85 5.31 -2.51
CA HIS A 36 -7.12 4.68 -3.60
C HIS A 36 -5.61 4.58 -3.32
N ALA A 37 -5.02 5.56 -2.63
CA ALA A 37 -3.63 5.50 -2.17
C ALA A 37 -3.41 4.31 -1.20
N GLU A 38 -4.34 4.08 -0.28
CA GLU A 38 -4.33 2.92 0.62
C GLU A 38 -4.43 1.60 -0.16
N LEU A 39 -5.38 1.50 -1.09
CA LEU A 39 -5.52 0.30 -1.92
C LEU A 39 -4.27 0.01 -2.76
N SER A 40 -3.62 1.06 -3.29
CA SER A 40 -2.37 0.94 -4.04
C SER A 40 -1.28 0.31 -3.17
N ALA A 41 -1.03 0.86 -1.97
CA ALA A 41 -0.02 0.34 -1.07
C ALA A 41 -0.32 -1.10 -0.63
N GLN A 42 -1.57 -1.41 -0.25
CA GLN A 42 -1.95 -2.79 0.09
C GLN A 42 -1.64 -3.76 -1.05
N LYS A 43 -1.99 -3.41 -2.28
CA LYS A 43 -1.76 -4.27 -3.44
C LYS A 43 -0.29 -4.40 -3.81
N ALA A 44 0.50 -3.33 -3.66
CA ALA A 44 1.95 -3.38 -3.86
C ALA A 44 2.61 -4.34 -2.85
N ILE A 45 2.25 -4.28 -1.57
CA ILE A 45 2.78 -5.22 -0.57
C ILE A 45 2.33 -6.66 -0.84
N LYS A 46 1.07 -6.87 -1.27
CA LYS A 46 0.60 -8.20 -1.70
C LYS A 46 1.40 -8.72 -2.90
N ALA A 47 1.72 -7.85 -3.85
CA ALA A 47 2.57 -8.20 -4.97
C ALA A 47 3.92 -8.74 -4.45
N LEU A 48 4.55 -8.04 -3.50
CA LEU A 48 5.84 -8.44 -2.94
C LEU A 48 5.78 -9.79 -2.22
N ILE A 49 4.74 -10.03 -1.42
CA ILE A 49 4.51 -11.32 -0.75
C ILE A 49 4.43 -12.46 -1.78
N VAL A 50 3.69 -12.24 -2.88
CA VAL A 50 3.57 -13.24 -3.96
C VAL A 50 4.90 -13.42 -4.71
N ALA A 51 5.64 -12.35 -4.97
CA ALA A 51 6.96 -12.43 -5.61
C ALA A 51 7.96 -13.24 -4.77
N LEU A 52 7.87 -13.14 -3.44
CA LEU A 52 8.64 -13.93 -2.49
C LEU A 52 8.16 -15.40 -2.37
N GLY A 53 7.12 -15.80 -3.09
CA GLY A 53 6.62 -17.18 -3.14
C GLY A 53 5.56 -17.51 -2.09
N PHE A 54 4.95 -16.50 -1.45
CA PHE A 54 3.94 -16.68 -0.40
C PHE A 54 2.55 -16.22 -0.86
N GLU A 55 1.50 -16.69 -0.20
CA GLU A 55 0.13 -16.23 -0.47
C GLU A 55 -0.27 -15.13 0.55
N PRO A 56 -0.65 -13.92 0.10
CA PRO A 56 -0.95 -12.80 1.00
C PRO A 56 -2.29 -12.92 1.73
N GLY A 57 -3.18 -13.80 1.27
CA GLY A 57 -4.52 -13.94 1.80
C GLY A 57 -5.46 -12.75 1.54
N LYS A 58 -6.70 -12.89 2.00
CA LYS A 58 -7.72 -11.83 1.93
C LYS A 58 -7.63 -10.93 3.17
N THR A 59 -6.69 -9.99 3.16
CA THR A 59 -6.47 -9.03 4.25
C THR A 59 -6.36 -7.60 3.73
N HIS A 60 -6.72 -6.64 4.59
CA HIS A 60 -6.44 -5.20 4.41
C HIS A 60 -5.15 -4.77 5.11
N ARG A 61 -4.47 -5.69 5.80
CA ARG A 61 -3.20 -5.47 6.49
C ARG A 61 -2.08 -6.39 5.97
N PRO A 62 -1.78 -6.39 4.65
CA PRO A 62 -0.70 -7.22 4.11
C PRO A 62 0.67 -6.92 4.72
N THR A 63 0.92 -5.73 5.27
CA THR A 63 2.17 -5.46 5.99
C THR A 63 2.38 -6.38 7.20
N LEU A 64 1.31 -6.76 7.93
CA LEU A 64 1.40 -7.69 9.05
C LEU A 64 1.80 -9.09 8.59
N VAL A 65 1.27 -9.53 7.44
CA VAL A 65 1.63 -10.81 6.83
C VAL A 65 3.12 -10.80 6.47
N LEU A 66 3.59 -9.77 5.77
CA LEU A 66 4.99 -9.66 5.38
C LEU A 66 5.93 -9.60 6.60
N LYS A 67 5.58 -8.81 7.62
CA LYS A 67 6.35 -8.76 8.88
C LYS A 67 6.44 -10.11 9.57
N ALA A 68 5.35 -10.89 9.59
CA ALA A 68 5.35 -12.23 10.17
C ALA A 68 6.27 -13.19 9.40
N LEU A 69 6.30 -13.10 8.07
CA LEU A 69 7.21 -13.90 7.23
C LEU A 69 8.69 -13.56 7.51
N ILE A 70 9.02 -12.28 7.66
CA ILE A 70 10.37 -11.82 8.01
C ILE A 70 10.76 -12.29 9.40
N ALA A 71 9.91 -12.06 10.40
CA ALA A 71 10.19 -12.47 11.78
C ALA A 71 10.32 -13.99 11.94
N GLY A 72 9.63 -14.77 11.09
CA GLY A 72 9.76 -16.23 11.01
C GLY A 72 10.99 -16.72 10.25
N GLY A 73 11.84 -15.84 9.72
CA GLY A 73 13.03 -16.21 8.94
C GLY A 73 12.72 -16.80 7.55
N LEU A 74 11.50 -16.58 7.03
CA LEU A 74 11.07 -17.11 5.72
C LEU A 74 11.44 -16.18 4.57
N VAL A 75 11.77 -14.92 4.86
CA VAL A 75 12.26 -13.94 3.89
C VAL A 75 13.69 -13.61 4.26
N ASP A 76 14.63 -14.03 3.41
CA ASP A 76 16.05 -13.74 3.54
C ASP A 76 16.53 -13.07 2.25
N LEU A 77 16.68 -11.75 2.30
CA LEU A 77 17.18 -10.93 1.20
C LEU A 77 18.50 -10.29 1.60
N LYS A 78 19.29 -9.85 0.61
CA LYS A 78 20.47 -9.01 0.85
C LYS A 78 20.09 -7.78 1.68
N GLU A 79 21.00 -7.34 2.56
CA GLU A 79 20.76 -6.25 3.51
C GLU A 79 20.20 -4.97 2.85
N ASN A 80 20.71 -4.60 1.67
CA ASN A 80 20.23 -3.44 0.92
C ASN A 80 18.76 -3.59 0.46
N LEU A 81 18.35 -4.81 0.10
CA LEU A 81 16.96 -5.11 -0.29
C LEU A 81 16.06 -5.17 0.95
N MET A 82 16.56 -5.74 2.06
CA MET A 82 15.83 -5.72 3.35
C MET A 82 15.54 -4.28 3.80
N ARG A 83 16.50 -3.37 3.69
CA ARG A 83 16.28 -1.95 4.02
C ARG A 83 15.20 -1.30 3.15
N LYS A 84 15.18 -1.58 1.84
CA LYS A 84 14.13 -1.07 0.95
C LYS A 84 12.76 -1.66 1.29
N LEU A 85 12.73 -2.94 1.65
CA LEU A 85 11.52 -3.62 2.08
C LEU A 85 10.96 -2.97 3.35
N ASP A 86 11.81 -2.75 4.36
CA ASP A 86 11.43 -2.11 5.61
C ASP A 86 10.91 -0.67 5.40
N GLU A 87 11.55 0.07 4.49
CA GLU A 87 11.09 1.40 4.08
C GLU A 87 9.69 1.33 3.45
N ALA A 88 9.46 0.41 2.52
CA ALA A 88 8.16 0.22 1.88
C ALA A 88 7.07 -0.15 2.90
N VAL A 89 7.39 -1.05 3.84
CA VAL A 89 6.47 -1.46 4.91
C VAL A 89 6.12 -0.29 5.83
N THR A 90 7.10 0.56 6.17
CA THR A 90 6.89 1.73 7.03
C THR A 90 5.87 2.70 6.43
N TYR A 91 6.03 3.04 5.15
CA TYR A 91 5.07 3.91 4.45
C TYR A 91 3.70 3.25 4.27
N ALA A 92 3.67 1.94 3.98
CA ALA A 92 2.43 1.21 3.77
C ALA A 92 1.58 1.13 5.05
N ILE A 93 2.18 0.99 6.24
CA ILE A 93 1.45 0.95 7.52
C ILE A 93 0.64 2.23 7.75
N VAL A 94 1.23 3.40 7.48
CA VAL A 94 0.55 4.71 7.61
C VAL A 94 -0.71 4.77 6.74
N LEU A 95 -0.67 4.14 5.57
CA LEU A 95 -1.79 4.07 4.63
C LEU A 95 -2.83 3.04 5.08
N GLU A 96 -2.40 1.85 5.51
CA GLU A 96 -3.30 0.83 6.05
C GLU A 96 -4.05 1.29 7.32
N ASP A 97 -3.45 2.19 8.09
CA ASP A 97 -4.09 2.81 9.27
C ASP A 97 -5.23 3.76 8.92
N GLN A 98 -5.36 4.19 7.66
CA GLN A 98 -6.55 4.91 7.22
C GLN A 98 -7.80 4.01 7.24
N GLY A 99 -7.63 2.75 6.85
CA GLY A 99 -8.63 1.69 6.94
C GLY A 99 -9.98 2.06 6.31
N THR A 100 -11.00 2.25 7.15
CA THR A 100 -12.35 2.59 6.72
C THR A 100 -12.64 4.09 6.74
N THR A 101 -11.77 4.89 7.37
CA THR A 101 -11.95 6.34 7.58
C THR A 101 -12.18 7.13 6.29
N PRO A 102 -11.46 6.88 5.17
CA PRO A 102 -11.71 7.56 3.89
C PRO A 102 -13.11 7.36 3.31
N ARG A 103 -13.82 6.30 3.74
CA ARG A 103 -15.13 5.92 3.21
C ARG A 103 -16.26 6.24 4.16
N TYR A 104 -16.07 5.96 5.45
CA TYR A 104 -17.13 6.04 6.46
C TYR A 104 -16.98 7.23 7.41
N GLY A 105 -15.81 7.88 7.41
CA GLY A 105 -15.50 8.96 8.35
C GLY A 105 -15.15 8.41 9.73
N TRP A 106 -15.24 9.28 10.74
CA TRP A 106 -14.95 8.95 12.13
C TRP A 106 -16.23 9.13 12.96
N GLU A 107 -16.70 8.05 13.58
CA GLU A 107 -17.87 8.09 14.47
C GLU A 107 -17.48 8.57 15.88
N THR A 108 -18.21 9.55 16.38
CA THR A 108 -18.09 10.09 17.75
C THR A 108 -19.42 9.88 18.47
N ILE A 109 -19.49 10.23 19.76
CA ILE A 109 -20.71 10.09 20.56
C ILE A 109 -21.89 10.87 19.93
N ASP A 110 -21.62 12.06 19.37
CA ASP A 110 -22.68 12.98 18.95
C ASP A 110 -22.90 13.04 17.43
N ARG A 111 -21.90 12.62 16.63
CA ARG A 111 -21.97 12.68 15.16
C ARG A 111 -20.92 11.82 14.46
N ILE A 112 -21.08 11.69 13.15
CA ILE A 112 -20.03 11.24 12.23
C ILE A 112 -19.28 12.47 11.69
N ILE A 113 -17.95 12.48 11.84
CA ILE A 113 -17.06 13.43 11.15
C ILE A 113 -16.86 12.88 9.74
N LYS A 114 -17.33 13.60 8.72
CA LYS A 114 -17.32 13.10 7.33
C LYS A 114 -15.87 13.03 6.82
N PRO A 115 -15.56 12.11 5.89
CA PRO A 115 -14.23 12.07 5.26
C PRO A 115 -13.80 13.40 4.65
N SER A 116 -14.74 14.19 4.09
CA SER A 116 -14.47 15.52 3.54
C SER A 116 -14.01 16.57 4.57
N GLU A 117 -14.30 16.34 5.86
CA GLU A 117 -13.88 17.18 6.98
C GLU A 117 -12.53 16.71 7.57
N ILE A 118 -12.16 15.44 7.33
CA ILE A 118 -10.92 14.83 7.83
C ILE A 118 -9.76 15.08 6.87
N TYR A 119 -9.99 14.86 5.57
CA TYR A 119 -8.92 14.86 4.56
C TYR A 119 -8.83 16.20 3.84
N SER A 120 -7.88 17.03 4.28
CA SER A 120 -7.46 18.22 3.55
C SER A 120 -6.58 17.89 2.34
N ARG A 121 -6.30 18.89 1.51
CA ARG A 121 -5.35 18.77 0.39
C ARG A 121 -3.97 18.35 0.91
N GLU A 122 -3.51 18.93 2.01
CA GLU A 122 -2.19 18.71 2.58
C GLU A 122 -2.06 17.27 3.09
N ILE A 123 -3.07 16.79 3.82
CA ILE A 123 -3.10 15.40 4.33
C ILE A 123 -3.12 14.43 3.16
N ALA A 124 -4.00 14.63 2.17
CA ALA A 124 -4.05 13.77 1.00
C ALA A 124 -2.73 13.79 0.23
N ASN A 125 -2.11 14.95 0.04
CA ASN A 125 -0.83 15.06 -0.67
C ASN A 125 0.29 14.27 0.03
N ALA A 126 0.37 14.35 1.36
CA ALA A 126 1.35 13.59 2.13
C ALA A 126 1.13 12.07 1.98
N LEU A 127 -0.12 11.62 2.09
CA LEU A 127 -0.48 10.20 1.95
C LEU A 127 -0.26 9.68 0.52
N LEU A 128 -0.55 10.49 -0.51
CA LEU A 128 -0.22 10.14 -1.89
C LEU A 128 1.30 10.01 -2.10
N GLY A 129 2.09 10.88 -1.47
CA GLY A 129 3.55 10.77 -1.45
C GLY A 129 4.01 9.42 -0.90
N ASN A 130 3.44 8.98 0.21
CA ASN A 130 3.72 7.66 0.80
C ASN A 130 3.33 6.54 -0.17
N ALA A 131 2.14 6.59 -0.77
CA ALA A 131 1.68 5.52 -1.68
C ALA A 131 2.55 5.40 -2.92
N LYS A 132 2.95 6.54 -3.50
CA LYS A 132 3.92 6.59 -4.60
C LYS A 132 5.25 5.96 -4.19
N ARG A 133 5.76 6.30 -2.99
CA ARG A 133 7.03 5.75 -2.50
C ARG A 133 6.97 4.24 -2.27
N VAL A 134 5.87 3.73 -1.72
CA VAL A 134 5.63 2.28 -1.58
C VAL A 134 5.67 1.60 -2.94
N TYR A 135 4.93 2.12 -3.92
CA TYR A 135 4.88 1.53 -5.26
C TYR A 135 6.25 1.51 -5.94
N GLU A 136 7.01 2.61 -5.88
CA GLU A 136 8.36 2.70 -6.45
C GLU A 136 9.32 1.71 -5.81
N LEU A 137 9.37 1.64 -4.48
CA LEU A 137 10.21 0.70 -3.74
C LEU A 137 9.86 -0.75 -4.06
N VAL A 138 8.57 -1.10 -4.09
CA VAL A 138 8.13 -2.45 -4.45
C VAL A 138 8.49 -2.77 -5.90
N LYS A 139 8.31 -1.84 -6.84
CA LYS A 139 8.69 -2.04 -8.23
C LYS A 139 10.19 -2.28 -8.40
N GLU A 140 11.03 -1.55 -7.65
CA GLU A 140 12.48 -1.78 -7.60
C GLU A 140 12.80 -3.17 -7.03
N LEU A 141 12.20 -3.54 -5.90
CA LEU A 141 12.39 -4.85 -5.27
C LEU A 141 11.98 -6.00 -6.20
N PHE A 142 10.87 -5.84 -6.93
CA PHE A 142 10.43 -6.80 -7.94
C PHE A 142 11.48 -7.06 -9.01
N GLY A 143 12.12 -6.00 -9.51
CA GLY A 143 13.18 -6.12 -10.51
C GLY A 143 14.39 -6.90 -10.00
N GLU A 144 14.67 -6.86 -8.69
CA GLU A 144 15.83 -7.50 -8.08
C GLU A 144 15.54 -8.94 -7.59
N ILE A 145 14.29 -9.27 -7.28
CA ILE A 145 13.86 -10.59 -6.77
C ILE A 145 13.52 -11.57 -7.91
N ASP A 146 13.07 -11.07 -9.06
CA ASP A 146 12.65 -11.89 -10.22
C ASP A 146 13.80 -12.13 -11.24
N CYS A 147 15.06 -11.88 -10.84
CA CYS A 147 16.30 -12.20 -11.58
C CYS A 147 17.04 -13.39 -10.97
#